data_AF-A0A534QXT9-F1
#
_entry.id   AF-A0A534QXT9-F1
#
_cell.length_a   1.000
_cell.length_b   1.000
_cell.length_c   1.000
_cell.angle_alpha   90.00
_cell.angle_beta   90.00
_cell.angle_gamma   90.00
#
_symmetry.space_group_name_H-M   'P 1'
#
loop_
_entity.id
_entity.type
_entity.pdbx_description
1 polymer ?
#
loop_
_entity_poly.entity_id
_entity_poly.type
_entity_poly.pdbx_seq_one_letter_code
_entity_poly.pdbx_strand_id
1 'polypeptide(L)'
;TDLLERGPRLVFTSHFPQVKTFVLASAELEVAAFDVDPATGAPRFRLAYHTVGQSLALPIARRHGVPARALEIAEGALVGESRDLGRAVARLEASRREYEERRDAAEAERASLTAARAEVESLAEDLRARQRRRWAEDLGESRRFLEDLQRQGREILEELRRRPERAPLRAFVAEAEQTIAAREADLGDAPGRPPSPGDTVEVAGRGIRGELVEIAGPRARIQRGGLKFEVPADQLRLVPAGPARERIAVEVDRPTNTPDEINLIGRRAREAIDALAAFLDRAMRAGASEVRVIHGLGSGALRRAVHEFLAESPYCAAYREADPSAGGAGVTIAELA
;
A
#
# COMPACT_ATOMS: atom_id res chain seq x y z
N THR A 1 -44.54 4.92 31.96
CA THR A 1 -45.12 3.68 31.44
C THR A 1 -46.58 3.87 31.10
N ASP A 2 -47.41 4.41 32.00
CA ASP A 2 -48.84 4.71 31.73
C ASP A 2 -49.11 5.47 30.41
N LEU A 3 -48.28 6.45 30.04
CA LEU A 3 -48.39 7.16 28.75
C LEU A 3 -48.02 6.30 27.53
N LEU A 4 -47.09 5.36 27.68
CA LEU A 4 -46.67 4.43 26.61
C LEU A 4 -47.74 3.35 26.40
N GLU A 5 -48.36 2.89 27.49
CA GLU A 5 -49.43 1.89 27.49
C GLU A 5 -50.74 2.41 26.88
N ARG A 6 -50.98 3.73 26.93
CA ARG A 6 -52.22 4.36 26.45
C ARG A 6 -52.25 4.71 24.95
N GLY A 7 -51.15 4.48 24.21
CA GLY A 7 -51.14 4.43 22.74
C GLY A 7 -51.08 5.72 21.88
N PRO A 8 -50.92 6.96 22.37
CA PRO A 8 -50.64 8.07 21.46
C PRO A 8 -49.18 8.03 20.94
N ARG A 9 -48.96 8.50 19.71
CA ARG A 9 -47.61 8.84 19.21
C ARG A 9 -47.12 10.06 20.00
N LEU A 10 -46.20 9.84 20.93
CA LEU A 10 -45.67 10.87 21.83
C LEU A 10 -44.32 11.37 21.31
N VAL A 11 -44.17 12.70 21.26
CA VAL A 11 -42.88 13.37 21.07
C VAL A 11 -42.66 14.23 22.30
N PHE A 12 -41.50 14.06 22.94
CA PHE A 12 -41.11 14.88 24.07
C PHE A 12 -39.68 15.36 23.88
N THR A 13 -39.41 16.58 24.33
CA THR A 13 -38.08 17.17 24.36
C THR A 13 -37.62 17.28 25.80
N SER A 14 -36.41 16.82 26.11
CA SER A 14 -35.90 16.84 27.48
C SER A 14 -34.41 17.15 27.53
N HIS A 15 -34.03 17.92 28.53
CA HIS A 15 -32.64 18.14 28.92
C HIS A 15 -32.20 17.24 30.08
N PHE A 16 -33.09 16.40 30.62
CA PHE A 16 -32.79 15.52 31.76
C PHE A 16 -32.00 14.27 31.34
N PRO A 17 -30.79 14.06 31.88
CA PRO A 17 -29.98 12.88 31.57
C PRO A 17 -30.67 11.55 31.86
N GLN A 18 -31.46 11.48 32.94
CA GLN A 18 -32.17 10.26 33.32
C GLN A 18 -33.19 9.83 32.26
N VAL A 19 -33.86 10.81 31.64
CA VAL A 19 -34.80 10.55 30.54
C VAL A 19 -34.05 10.02 29.32
N LYS A 20 -32.91 10.63 28.99
CA LYS A 20 -32.04 10.20 27.89
C LYS A 20 -31.58 8.75 28.05
N THR A 21 -31.15 8.37 29.27
CA THR A 21 -30.72 7.00 29.58
C THR A 21 -31.88 6.00 29.57
N PHE A 22 -33.05 6.39 30.09
CA PHE A 22 -34.25 5.55 30.02
C PHE A 22 -34.64 5.23 28.58
N VAL A 23 -34.62 6.23 27.69
CA VAL A 23 -34.92 6.04 26.26
C VAL A 23 -33.90 5.14 25.60
N LEU A 24 -32.59 5.36 25.84
CA LEU A 24 -31.54 4.51 25.29
C LEU A 24 -31.64 3.05 25.73
N ALA A 25 -32.19 2.78 26.92
CA ALA A 25 -32.38 1.43 27.44
C ALA A 25 -33.70 0.78 26.99
N SER A 26 -34.60 1.52 26.34
CA SER A 26 -35.94 1.06 25.99
C SER A 26 -36.03 0.73 24.50
N ALA A 27 -36.38 -0.51 24.17
CA ALA A 27 -36.55 -0.94 22.77
C ALA A 27 -37.76 -0.30 22.06
N GLU A 28 -38.72 0.20 22.84
CA GLU A 28 -39.97 0.80 22.33
C GLU A 28 -39.87 2.31 22.05
N LEU A 29 -38.73 2.93 22.39
CA LEU A 29 -38.53 4.37 22.31
C LEU A 29 -37.40 4.72 21.37
N GLU A 30 -37.65 5.74 20.54
CA GLU A 30 -36.64 6.32 19.67
C GLU A 30 -36.07 7.59 20.28
N VAL A 31 -34.74 7.72 20.29
CA VAL A 31 -34.05 8.96 20.64
C VAL A 31 -33.65 9.69 19.38
N ALA A 32 -33.79 11.01 19.37
CA ALA A 32 -33.22 11.84 18.33
C ALA A 32 -32.69 13.15 18.93
N ALA A 33 -31.65 13.69 18.32
CA ALA A 33 -31.07 14.96 18.72
C ALA A 33 -30.78 15.83 17.50
N PHE A 34 -30.90 17.15 17.68
CA PHE A 34 -30.48 18.09 16.66
C PHE A 34 -28.96 18.20 16.61
N ASP A 35 -28.43 18.18 15.40
CA ASP A 35 -27.01 18.33 15.14
C ASP A 35 -26.57 19.79 15.30
N VAL A 36 -25.35 19.95 15.80
CA VAL A 36 -24.74 21.23 16.16
C VAL A 36 -23.29 21.18 15.73
N ASP A 37 -22.84 22.25 15.11
CA ASP A 37 -21.46 22.37 14.66
C ASP A 37 -20.51 22.39 15.88
N PRO A 38 -19.54 21.47 15.98
CA PRO A 38 -18.70 21.35 17.17
C PRO A 38 -17.70 22.50 17.32
N ALA A 39 -17.32 23.18 16.23
CA ALA A 39 -16.37 24.28 16.26
C ALA A 39 -17.04 25.61 16.62
N THR A 40 -18.25 25.82 16.11
CA THR A 40 -18.96 27.11 16.24
C THR A 40 -20.12 27.07 17.23
N GLY A 41 -20.61 25.88 17.60
CA GLY A 41 -21.83 25.70 18.38
C GLY A 41 -23.12 26.07 17.63
N ALA A 42 -23.04 26.32 16.32
CA ALA A 42 -24.18 26.74 15.51
C ALA A 42 -25.12 25.56 15.22
N PRO A 43 -26.45 25.74 15.31
CA PRO A 43 -27.41 24.69 14.97
C PRO A 43 -27.34 24.37 13.48
N ARG A 44 -27.23 23.08 13.14
CA ARG A 44 -27.30 22.60 11.75
C ARG A 44 -28.72 22.26 11.32
N PHE A 45 -29.69 22.35 12.23
CA PHE A 45 -31.12 22.05 12.05
C PHE A 45 -31.39 20.68 11.41
N ARG A 46 -30.46 19.72 11.57
CA ARG A 46 -30.61 18.35 11.13
C ARG A 46 -30.96 17.47 12.33
N LEU A 47 -32.07 16.75 12.25
CA LEU A 47 -32.45 15.77 13.26
C LEU A 47 -31.72 14.46 12.98
N ALA A 48 -30.91 14.01 13.93
CA ALA A 48 -30.21 12.74 13.89
C ALA A 48 -30.92 11.75 14.82
N TYR A 49 -31.38 10.62 14.27
CA TYR A 49 -32.01 9.55 15.01
C TYR A 49 -30.97 8.66 15.69
N HIS A 50 -31.41 7.95 16.73
CA HIS A 50 -30.60 7.06 17.58
C HIS A 50 -29.39 7.74 18.24
N THR A 51 -29.42 9.06 18.38
CA THR A 51 -28.40 9.83 19.10
C THR A 51 -29.03 10.76 20.13
N VAL A 52 -28.32 10.94 21.24
CA VAL A 52 -28.78 11.73 22.38
C VAL A 52 -28.27 13.18 22.34
N GLY A 53 -27.34 13.46 21.42
CA GLY A 53 -26.67 14.75 21.27
C GLY A 53 -25.84 15.16 22.50
N GLN A 54 -24.92 16.11 22.30
CA GLN A 54 -24.14 16.66 23.41
C GLN A 54 -24.95 17.74 24.15
N SER A 55 -24.88 17.76 25.49
CA SER A 55 -25.42 18.88 26.28
C SER A 55 -24.51 20.09 26.17
N LEU A 56 -24.78 20.96 25.20
CA LEU A 56 -23.98 22.16 24.93
C LEU A 56 -24.40 23.41 25.71
N ALA A 57 -25.34 23.30 26.66
CA ALA A 57 -25.92 24.44 27.37
C ALA A 57 -24.87 25.36 28.02
N LEU A 58 -23.89 24.78 28.73
CA LEU A 58 -22.82 25.55 29.40
C LEU A 58 -21.79 26.14 28.42
N PRO A 59 -21.27 25.39 27.42
CA PRO A 59 -20.47 25.97 26.34
C PRO A 59 -21.15 27.13 25.60
N ILE A 60 -22.44 27.00 25.30
CA ILE A 60 -23.23 28.04 24.64
C ILE A 60 -23.39 29.27 25.56
N ALA A 61 -23.78 29.06 26.82
CA ALA A 61 -23.90 30.14 27.81
C ALA A 61 -22.59 30.93 27.96
N ARG A 62 -21.44 30.24 28.00
CA ARG A 62 -20.11 30.86 28.03
C ARG A 62 -19.87 31.77 26.82
N ARG A 63 -20.24 31.29 25.62
CA ARG A 63 -20.09 32.07 24.37
C ARG A 63 -20.98 33.30 24.32
N HIS A 64 -22.16 33.26 24.95
CA HIS A 64 -23.08 34.38 25.05
C HIS A 64 -22.77 35.34 26.22
N GLY A 65 -21.61 35.19 26.88
CA GLY A 65 -21.13 36.14 27.88
C GLY A 65 -21.72 35.95 29.27
N VAL A 66 -22.25 34.77 29.59
CA VAL A 66 -22.66 34.46 30.97
C VAL A 66 -21.43 34.53 31.89
N PRO A 67 -21.50 35.23 33.04
CA PRO A 67 -20.36 35.40 33.93
C PRO A 67 -19.74 34.07 34.38
N ALA A 68 -18.40 34.00 34.39
CA ALA A 68 -17.65 32.79 34.77
C ALA A 68 -18.10 32.20 36.11
N ARG A 69 -18.32 33.04 37.12
CA ARG A 69 -18.82 32.62 38.44
C ARG A 69 -20.16 31.88 38.37
N ALA A 70 -21.09 32.31 37.50
CA ALA A 70 -22.38 31.64 37.35
C ALA A 70 -22.23 30.28 36.64
N LEU A 71 -21.31 30.19 35.68
CA LEU A 71 -20.97 28.94 34.99
C LEU A 71 -20.31 27.94 35.95
N GLU A 72 -19.39 28.39 36.80
CA GLU A 72 -18.72 27.56 37.80
C GLU A 72 -19.70 26.99 38.82
N ILE A 73 -20.66 27.80 39.30
CA ILE A 73 -21.74 27.34 40.18
C ILE A 73 -22.61 26.30 39.47
N ALA A 74 -22.97 26.52 38.22
CA ALA A 74 -23.78 25.58 37.43
C ALA A 74 -23.02 24.26 37.16
N GLU A 75 -21.73 24.32 36.88
CA GLU A 75 -20.86 23.15 36.73
C GLU A 75 -20.71 22.37 38.05
N GLY A 76 -20.63 23.10 39.17
CA GLY A 76 -20.60 22.55 40.53
C GLY A 76 -21.94 21.98 41.01
N ALA A 77 -23.07 22.37 40.40
CA ALA A 77 -24.38 21.77 40.69
C ALA A 77 -24.57 20.41 39.99
N LEU A 78 -23.80 20.13 38.94
CA LEU A 78 -23.77 18.85 38.23
C LEU A 78 -22.85 17.84 38.94
N VAL A 79 -23.09 17.53 40.22
CA VAL A 79 -22.25 16.62 41.02
C VAL A 79 -22.88 15.22 41.14
N GLY A 80 -22.02 14.18 41.19
CA GLY A 80 -22.41 12.79 41.40
C GLY A 80 -22.63 11.99 40.12
N GLU A 81 -23.46 10.94 40.20
CA GLU A 81 -23.72 9.94 39.14
C GLU A 81 -24.16 10.56 37.80
N SER A 82 -24.85 11.71 37.82
CA SER A 82 -25.30 12.39 36.59
C SER A 82 -24.15 12.93 35.74
N ARG A 83 -23.01 13.29 36.34
CA ARG A 83 -21.82 13.77 35.62
C ARG A 83 -21.05 12.63 34.97
N ASP A 84 -20.91 11.52 35.68
CA ASP A 84 -20.20 10.33 35.17
C ASP A 84 -20.99 9.67 34.04
N LEU A 85 -22.32 9.56 34.19
CA LEU A 85 -23.20 9.10 33.14
C LEU A 85 -23.14 10.01 31.90
N GLY A 86 -23.16 11.33 32.10
CA GLY A 86 -23.00 12.30 31.00
C GLY A 86 -21.67 12.13 30.26
N ARG A 87 -20.57 11.88 30.98
CA ARG A 87 -19.25 11.62 30.38
C ARG A 87 -19.22 10.29 29.61
N ALA A 88 -19.85 9.25 30.15
CA ALA A 88 -19.93 7.94 29.52
C ALA A 88 -20.72 8.01 28.20
N VAL A 89 -21.88 8.67 28.21
CA VAL A 89 -22.70 8.91 27.01
C VAL A 89 -21.93 9.73 25.97
N ALA A 90 -21.24 10.81 26.38
CA ALA A 90 -20.43 11.61 25.47
C ALA A 90 -19.29 10.80 24.82
N ARG A 91 -18.62 9.94 25.58
CA ARG A 91 -17.57 9.05 25.06
C ARG A 91 -18.12 8.02 24.08
N LEU A 92 -19.29 7.45 24.38
CA LEU A 92 -19.96 6.50 23.50
C LEU A 92 -20.36 7.15 22.17
N GLU A 93 -20.93 8.36 22.20
CA GLU A 93 -21.29 9.10 20.99
C GLU A 93 -20.07 9.48 20.16
N ALA A 94 -18.96 9.89 20.79
CA ALA A 94 -17.71 10.15 20.08
C ALA A 94 -17.16 8.88 19.41
N SER A 95 -17.16 7.76 20.13
CA SER A 95 -16.72 6.47 19.60
C SER A 95 -17.61 5.96 18.47
N ARG A 96 -18.93 6.19 18.54
CA ARG A 96 -19.87 5.81 17.47
C ARG A 96 -19.60 6.62 16.21
N ARG A 97 -19.43 7.95 16.32
CA ARG A 97 -19.12 8.82 15.18
C ARG A 97 -17.81 8.41 14.50
N GLU A 98 -16.75 8.20 15.29
CA GLU A 98 -15.47 7.73 14.76
C GLU A 98 -15.59 6.37 14.05
N TYR A 99 -16.40 5.45 14.60
CA TYR A 99 -16.66 4.16 13.96
C TYR A 99 -17.43 4.31 12.64
N GLU A 100 -18.46 5.15 12.60
CA GLU A 100 -19.24 5.41 11.38
C GLU A 100 -18.36 6.02 10.28
N GLU A 101 -17.54 7.02 10.60
CA GLU A 101 -16.60 7.63 9.66
C GLU A 101 -15.60 6.61 9.11
N ARG A 102 -15.04 5.75 9.98
CA ARG A 102 -14.11 4.69 9.56
C ARG A 102 -14.80 3.64 8.70
N ARG A 103 -16.03 3.25 9.03
CA ARG A 103 -16.81 2.28 8.25
C ARG A 103 -17.07 2.83 6.86
N ASP A 104 -17.54 4.07 6.76
CA ASP A 104 -17.87 4.69 5.48
C ASP A 104 -16.61 4.86 4.59
N ALA A 105 -15.47 5.22 5.19
CA ALA A 105 -14.19 5.27 4.49
C ALA A 105 -13.75 3.88 3.97
N ALA A 106 -13.88 2.83 4.80
CA ALA A 106 -13.53 1.47 4.41
C ALA A 106 -14.44 0.91 3.30
N GLU A 107 -15.73 1.26 3.33
CA GLU A 107 -16.68 0.89 2.27
C GLU A 107 -16.32 1.57 0.94
N ALA A 108 -15.96 2.85 0.96
CA ALA A 108 -15.51 3.58 -0.22
C ALA A 108 -14.21 2.99 -0.80
N GLU A 109 -13.24 2.68 0.05
CA GLU A 109 -11.98 2.05 -0.37
C GLU A 109 -12.23 0.66 -0.98
N ARG A 110 -13.07 -0.15 -0.35
CA ARG A 110 -13.44 -1.48 -0.87
C ARG A 110 -14.14 -1.40 -2.22
N ALA A 111 -15.00 -0.42 -2.44
CA ALA A 111 -15.63 -0.18 -3.72
C ALA A 111 -14.58 0.17 -4.80
N SER A 112 -13.65 1.07 -4.48
CA SER A 112 -12.55 1.45 -5.37
C SER A 112 -11.65 0.27 -5.74
N LEU A 113 -11.27 -0.56 -4.75
CA LEU A 113 -10.45 -1.75 -4.99
C LEU A 113 -11.16 -2.78 -5.87
N THR A 114 -12.47 -2.93 -5.69
CA THR A 114 -13.28 -3.85 -6.50
C THR A 114 -13.33 -3.37 -7.96
N ALA A 115 -13.52 -2.06 -8.19
CA ALA A 115 -13.50 -1.48 -9.52
C ALA A 115 -12.12 -1.64 -10.20
N ALA A 116 -11.03 -1.31 -9.49
CA ALA A 116 -9.67 -1.45 -10.01
C ALA A 116 -9.32 -2.90 -10.38
N ARG A 117 -9.76 -3.88 -9.57
CA ARG A 117 -9.56 -5.32 -9.89
C ARG A 117 -10.31 -5.73 -11.15
N ALA A 118 -11.54 -5.26 -11.33
CA ALA A 118 -12.32 -5.55 -12.53
C ALA A 118 -11.67 -4.96 -13.79
N GLU A 119 -11.13 -3.74 -13.70
CA GLU A 119 -10.41 -3.09 -14.80
C GLU A 119 -9.12 -3.86 -15.17
N VAL A 120 -8.33 -4.28 -14.18
CA VAL A 120 -7.12 -5.06 -14.41
C VAL A 120 -7.42 -6.41 -15.06
N GLU A 121 -8.46 -7.12 -14.62
CA GLU A 121 -8.83 -8.40 -15.26
C GLU A 121 -9.29 -8.18 -16.71
N SER A 122 -10.12 -7.16 -16.95
CA SER A 122 -10.56 -6.82 -18.31
C SER A 122 -9.38 -6.51 -19.22
N LEU A 123 -8.43 -5.68 -18.76
CA LEU A 123 -7.23 -5.35 -19.53
C LEU A 123 -6.35 -6.60 -19.79
N ALA A 124 -6.25 -7.50 -18.81
CA ALA A 124 -5.51 -8.74 -18.94
C ALA A 124 -6.16 -9.69 -19.97
N GLU A 125 -7.47 -9.84 -19.95
CA GLU A 125 -8.22 -10.61 -20.95
C GLU A 125 -8.05 -10.04 -22.35
N ASP A 126 -8.13 -8.71 -22.48
CA ASP A 126 -7.92 -7.98 -23.72
C ASP A 126 -6.52 -8.20 -24.31
N LEU A 127 -5.49 -8.09 -23.47
CA LEU A 127 -4.10 -8.35 -23.86
C LEU A 127 -3.90 -9.81 -24.28
N ARG A 128 -4.45 -10.76 -23.53
CA ARG A 128 -4.41 -12.19 -23.89
C ARG A 128 -5.13 -12.45 -25.21
N ALA A 129 -6.26 -11.79 -25.46
CA ALA A 129 -6.99 -11.92 -26.71
C ALA A 129 -6.20 -11.35 -27.90
N ARG A 130 -5.60 -10.15 -27.75
CA ARG A 130 -4.72 -9.56 -28.76
C ARG A 130 -3.50 -10.46 -29.04
N GLN A 131 -2.87 -11.00 -28.00
CA GLN A 131 -1.74 -11.91 -28.14
C GLN A 131 -2.13 -13.20 -28.87
N ARG A 132 -3.28 -13.80 -28.54
CA ARG A 132 -3.79 -14.99 -29.24
C ARG A 132 -4.07 -14.72 -30.72
N ARG A 133 -4.65 -13.57 -31.05
CA ARG A 133 -4.92 -13.18 -32.44
C ARG A 133 -3.62 -13.04 -33.23
N ARG A 134 -2.67 -12.27 -32.70
CA ARG A 134 -1.36 -12.09 -33.33
C ARG A 134 -0.63 -13.43 -33.52
N TRP A 135 -0.63 -14.27 -32.49
CA TRP A 135 -0.05 -15.62 -32.60
C TRP A 135 -0.71 -16.47 -33.69
N ALA A 136 -2.04 -16.42 -33.81
CA ALA A 136 -2.75 -17.15 -34.85
C ALA A 136 -2.46 -16.61 -36.26
N GLU A 137 -2.31 -15.29 -36.40
CA GLU A 137 -1.90 -14.63 -37.64
C GLU A 137 -0.48 -15.03 -38.04
N ASP A 138 0.49 -14.90 -37.13
CA ASP A 138 1.90 -15.25 -37.34
C ASP A 138 2.07 -16.74 -37.71
N LEU A 139 1.34 -17.63 -37.02
CA LEU A 139 1.35 -19.06 -37.31
C LEU A 139 0.71 -19.36 -38.68
N GLY A 140 -0.35 -18.64 -39.03
CA GLY A 140 -1.00 -18.75 -40.34
C GLY A 140 -0.07 -18.30 -41.47
N GLU A 141 0.64 -17.19 -41.30
CA GLU A 141 1.62 -16.70 -42.26
C GLU A 141 2.80 -17.67 -42.41
N SER A 142 3.32 -18.19 -41.30
CA SER A 142 4.42 -19.15 -41.29
C SER A 142 4.05 -20.45 -42.03
N ARG A 143 2.82 -20.94 -41.85
CA ARG A 143 2.32 -22.13 -42.57
C ARG A 143 2.26 -21.89 -44.08
N ARG A 144 1.71 -20.76 -44.52
CA ARG A 144 1.64 -20.41 -45.95
C ARG A 144 3.04 -20.32 -46.57
N PHE A 145 3.98 -19.70 -45.87
CA PHE A 145 5.37 -19.61 -46.32
C PHE A 145 6.03 -20.99 -46.48
N LEU A 146 5.83 -21.90 -45.53
CA LEU A 146 6.33 -23.27 -45.64
C LEU A 146 5.69 -24.05 -46.79
N GLU A 147 4.38 -23.89 -47.01
CA GLU A 147 3.66 -24.51 -48.13
C GLU A 147 4.18 -23.99 -49.48
N ASP A 148 4.47 -22.69 -49.58
CA ASP A 148 5.05 -22.06 -50.77
C ASP A 148 6.47 -22.55 -51.05
N LEU A 149 7.34 -22.60 -50.03
CA LEU A 149 8.69 -23.17 -50.13
C LEU A 149 8.66 -24.63 -50.56
N GLN A 150 7.76 -25.44 -49.99
CA GLN A 150 7.63 -26.85 -50.36
C GLN A 150 7.18 -27.01 -51.82
N ARG A 151 6.26 -26.16 -52.30
CA ARG A 151 5.81 -26.16 -53.69
C ARG A 151 6.95 -25.82 -54.64
N GLN A 152 7.64 -24.70 -54.41
CA GLN A 152 8.79 -24.26 -55.22
C GLN A 152 9.92 -25.30 -55.20
N GLY A 153 10.23 -25.88 -54.03
CA GLY A 153 11.24 -26.92 -53.92
C GLY A 153 10.91 -28.18 -54.72
N ARG A 154 9.63 -28.59 -54.77
CA ARG A 154 9.19 -29.71 -55.62
C ARG A 154 9.36 -29.41 -57.11
N GLU A 155 8.98 -28.21 -57.54
CA GLU A 155 9.13 -27.78 -58.94
C GLU A 155 10.60 -27.81 -59.39
N ILE A 156 11.51 -27.28 -58.56
CA ILE A 156 12.95 -27.28 -58.83
C ILE A 156 13.52 -28.71 -58.85
N LEU A 157 13.06 -29.59 -57.95
CA LEU A 157 13.50 -31.00 -57.94
C LEU A 157 13.04 -31.75 -59.19
N GLU A 158 11.82 -31.50 -59.69
CA GLU A 158 11.35 -32.07 -60.95
C GLU A 158 12.13 -31.53 -62.16
N GLU A 159 12.50 -30.24 -62.14
CA GLU A 159 13.36 -29.66 -63.18
C GLU A 159 14.78 -30.25 -63.16
N LEU A 160 15.36 -30.47 -61.97
CA LEU A 160 16.67 -31.09 -61.80
C LEU A 160 16.70 -32.55 -62.30
N ARG A 161 15.57 -33.27 -62.20
CA ARG A 161 15.43 -34.61 -62.81
C ARG A 161 15.44 -34.57 -64.34
N ARG A 162 14.93 -33.48 -64.94
CA ARG A 162 14.91 -33.29 -66.41
C ARG A 162 16.23 -32.74 -66.95
N ARG A 163 16.93 -31.89 -66.18
CA ARG A 163 18.22 -31.29 -66.54
C ARG A 163 19.13 -31.28 -65.30
N PRO A 164 20.34 -31.90 -65.33
CA PRO A 164 21.21 -32.01 -64.15
C PRO A 164 21.95 -30.71 -63.79
N GLU A 165 21.34 -29.55 -64.00
CA GLU A 165 21.90 -28.24 -63.64
C GLU A 165 21.54 -27.88 -62.20
N ARG A 166 22.56 -27.75 -61.34
CA ARG A 166 22.38 -27.47 -59.90
C ARG A 166 22.28 -25.98 -59.55
N ALA A 167 22.46 -25.08 -60.53
CA ALA A 167 22.45 -23.63 -60.29
C ALA A 167 21.10 -23.10 -59.75
N PRO A 168 19.92 -23.53 -60.27
CA PRO A 168 18.62 -23.08 -59.77
C PRO A 168 18.36 -23.50 -58.32
N LEU A 169 18.77 -24.72 -57.96
CA LEU A 169 18.64 -25.24 -56.60
C LEU A 169 19.50 -24.44 -55.59
N ARG A 170 20.72 -24.07 -55.97
CA ARG A 170 21.60 -23.25 -55.11
C ARG A 170 21.04 -21.85 -54.90
N ALA A 171 20.50 -21.23 -55.95
CA ALA A 171 19.87 -19.91 -55.85
C ALA A 171 18.64 -19.94 -54.93
N PHE A 172 17.78 -20.94 -55.08
CA PHE A 172 16.60 -21.14 -54.23
C PHE A 172 16.94 -21.32 -52.75
N VAL A 173 17.95 -22.15 -52.43
CA VAL A 173 18.38 -22.34 -51.04
C VAL A 173 18.92 -21.03 -50.44
N ALA A 174 19.76 -20.29 -51.18
CA ALA A 174 20.29 -19.03 -50.71
C ALA A 174 19.21 -17.96 -50.48
N GLU A 175 18.20 -17.91 -51.36
CA GLU A 175 17.06 -16.99 -51.23
C GLU A 175 16.14 -17.37 -50.06
N ALA A 176 15.89 -18.66 -49.86
CA ALA A 176 15.13 -19.16 -48.71
C ALA A 176 15.85 -18.86 -47.39
N GLU A 177 17.16 -19.06 -47.30
CA GLU A 177 17.98 -18.74 -46.13
C GLU A 177 17.96 -17.23 -45.83
N GLN A 178 18.09 -16.37 -46.84
CA GLN A 178 17.97 -14.91 -46.64
C GLN A 178 16.59 -14.50 -46.15
N THR A 179 15.53 -15.09 -46.69
CA THR A 179 14.15 -14.77 -46.29
C THR A 179 13.87 -15.21 -44.86
N ILE A 180 14.38 -16.38 -44.46
CA ILE A 180 14.30 -16.87 -43.07
C ILE A 180 15.06 -15.94 -42.14
N ALA A 181 16.30 -15.58 -42.47
CA ALA A 181 17.12 -14.68 -41.65
C ALA A 181 16.49 -13.28 -41.50
N ALA A 182 15.88 -12.74 -42.55
CA ALA A 182 15.17 -11.47 -42.49
C ALA A 182 13.95 -11.53 -41.57
N ARG A 183 13.19 -12.64 -41.62
CA ARG A 183 12.03 -12.88 -40.74
C ARG A 183 12.43 -13.11 -39.28
N GLU A 184 13.55 -13.78 -39.04
CA GLU A 184 14.12 -13.95 -37.70
C GLU A 184 14.60 -12.61 -37.10
N ALA A 185 15.17 -11.72 -37.93
CA ALA A 185 15.56 -10.38 -37.48
C ALA A 185 14.34 -9.49 -37.13
N ASP A 186 13.24 -9.63 -37.87
CA ASP A 186 11.99 -8.89 -37.60
C ASP A 186 11.25 -9.36 -36.34
N LEU A 187 11.49 -10.59 -35.87
CA LEU A 187 10.93 -11.13 -34.62
C LEU A 187 11.50 -10.47 -33.35
N GLY A 188 12.49 -9.59 -33.50
CA GLY A 188 13.18 -8.92 -32.41
C GLY A 188 14.15 -9.86 -31.70
N ASP A 189 15.33 -9.35 -31.37
CA ASP A 189 16.39 -10.13 -30.74
C ASP A 189 15.88 -10.84 -29.47
N ALA A 190 15.87 -12.18 -29.50
CA ALA A 190 16.25 -12.93 -28.32
C ALA A 190 17.72 -12.57 -28.07
N PRO A 191 18.08 -11.92 -26.96
CA PRO A 191 19.44 -11.45 -26.77
C PRO A 191 20.41 -12.60 -26.92
N GLY A 192 21.29 -12.53 -27.93
CA GLY A 192 22.20 -13.58 -28.36
C GLY A 192 23.31 -13.95 -27.38
N ARG A 193 23.18 -13.57 -26.09
CA ARG A 193 24.06 -13.97 -25.01
C ARG A 193 23.27 -14.45 -23.80
N PRO A 194 23.74 -15.49 -23.09
CA PRO A 194 23.18 -15.85 -21.80
C PRO A 194 23.30 -14.64 -20.84
N PRO A 195 22.31 -14.43 -19.96
CA PRO A 195 22.37 -13.35 -18.99
C PRO A 195 23.64 -13.43 -18.14
N SER A 196 24.30 -12.31 -17.92
CA SER A 196 25.44 -12.21 -17.00
C SER A 196 25.08 -11.37 -15.77
N PRO A 197 25.72 -11.56 -14.61
CA PRO A 197 25.56 -10.67 -13.47
C PRO A 197 25.72 -9.20 -13.87
N GLY A 198 24.77 -8.34 -13.47
CA GLY A 198 24.65 -6.93 -13.86
C GLY A 198 23.66 -6.67 -15.00
N ASP A 199 23.21 -7.70 -15.72
CA ASP A 199 22.23 -7.52 -16.81
C ASP A 199 20.81 -7.31 -16.28
N THR A 200 20.04 -6.45 -16.95
CA THR A 200 18.58 -6.37 -16.72
C THR A 200 17.92 -7.56 -17.40
N VAL A 201 17.26 -8.38 -16.59
CA VAL A 201 16.59 -9.61 -17.04
C VAL A 201 15.10 -9.57 -16.68
N GLU A 202 14.29 -10.19 -17.53
CA GLU A 202 12.88 -10.46 -17.30
C GLU A 202 12.67 -11.96 -17.17
N VAL A 203 11.91 -12.38 -16.16
CA VAL A 203 11.47 -13.77 -16.03
C VAL A 203 10.36 -14.03 -17.04
N ALA A 204 10.63 -14.90 -18.01
CA ALA A 204 9.70 -15.26 -19.07
C ALA A 204 8.32 -15.65 -18.51
N GLY A 205 7.27 -14.97 -18.99
CA GLY A 205 5.88 -15.26 -18.61
C GLY A 205 5.43 -14.74 -17.24
N ARG A 206 6.31 -14.14 -16.43
CA ARG A 206 5.93 -13.55 -15.12
C ARG A 206 5.98 -12.02 -15.09
N GLY A 207 6.56 -11.37 -16.10
CA GLY A 207 6.70 -9.91 -16.16
C GLY A 207 7.58 -9.33 -15.03
N ILE A 208 8.33 -10.18 -14.32
CA ILE A 208 9.23 -9.77 -13.25
C ILE A 208 10.54 -9.34 -13.89
N ARG A 209 10.82 -8.03 -13.82
CA ARG A 209 12.09 -7.44 -14.28
C ARG A 209 13.00 -7.13 -13.10
N GLY A 210 14.28 -7.43 -13.23
CA GLY A 210 15.28 -7.14 -12.21
C GLY A 210 16.70 -7.20 -12.77
N GLU A 211 17.66 -6.73 -11.99
CA GLU A 211 19.08 -6.89 -12.25
C GLU A 211 19.51 -8.29 -11.84
N LEU A 212 20.21 -9.02 -12.71
CA LEU A 212 20.77 -10.31 -12.38
C LEU A 212 21.96 -10.12 -11.43
N VAL A 213 21.87 -10.64 -10.21
CA VAL A 213 22.93 -10.53 -9.20
C VAL A 213 23.94 -11.66 -9.33
N GLU A 214 23.46 -12.88 -9.54
CA GLU A 214 24.30 -14.08 -9.53
C GLU A 214 23.61 -15.22 -10.30
N ILE A 215 24.41 -16.07 -10.95
CA ILE A 215 23.96 -17.35 -11.50
C ILE A 215 24.74 -18.47 -10.80
N ALA A 216 24.01 -19.34 -10.10
CA ALA A 216 24.53 -20.51 -9.41
C ALA A 216 23.91 -21.79 -10.02
N GLY A 217 24.52 -22.29 -11.09
CA GLY A 217 24.06 -23.50 -11.78
C GLY A 217 22.65 -23.34 -12.38
N PRO A 218 21.64 -24.13 -11.97
CA PRO A 218 20.29 -24.06 -12.53
C PRO A 218 19.45 -22.88 -12.00
N ARG A 219 19.95 -22.12 -11.01
CA ARG A 219 19.21 -21.03 -10.36
C ARG A 219 19.97 -19.72 -10.50
N ALA A 220 19.21 -18.63 -10.62
CA ALA A 220 19.71 -17.29 -10.79
C ALA A 220 19.01 -16.36 -9.80
N ARG A 221 19.74 -15.41 -9.25
CA ARG A 221 19.23 -14.44 -8.28
C ARG A 221 19.04 -13.10 -8.95
N ILE A 222 17.80 -12.61 -8.99
CA ILE A 222 17.47 -11.31 -9.57
C ILE A 222 17.08 -10.32 -8.48
N GLN A 223 17.48 -9.07 -8.61
CA GLN A 223 17.17 -7.99 -7.68
C GLN A 223 16.25 -6.98 -8.35
N ARG A 224 15.17 -6.61 -7.66
CA ARG A 224 14.27 -5.53 -8.08
C ARG A 224 14.09 -4.60 -6.89
N GLY A 225 14.75 -3.43 -6.92
CA GLY A 225 14.83 -2.56 -5.76
C GLY A 225 15.60 -3.22 -4.62
N GLY A 226 15.05 -3.24 -3.40
CA GLY A 226 15.64 -3.93 -2.24
C GLY A 226 15.35 -5.44 -2.16
N LEU A 227 14.44 -5.97 -2.98
CA LEU A 227 14.00 -7.36 -2.90
C LEU A 227 14.81 -8.26 -3.84
N LYS A 228 15.28 -9.40 -3.32
CA LYS A 228 16.02 -10.44 -4.06
C LYS A 228 15.13 -11.65 -4.29
N PHE A 229 15.02 -12.08 -5.53
CA PHE A 229 14.24 -13.25 -5.96
C PHE A 229 15.17 -14.32 -6.53
N GLU A 230 14.84 -15.58 -6.28
CA GLU A 230 15.56 -16.72 -6.86
C GLU A 230 14.66 -17.37 -7.93
N VAL A 231 15.17 -17.48 -9.14
CA VAL A 231 14.42 -17.95 -10.33
C VAL A 231 15.25 -18.94 -11.13
N PRO A 232 14.63 -19.86 -11.88
CA PRO A 232 15.33 -20.75 -12.80
C PRO A 232 16.10 -19.94 -13.86
N ALA A 233 17.38 -20.28 -14.08
CA ALA A 233 18.25 -19.54 -15.00
C ALA A 233 17.79 -19.64 -16.47
N ASP A 234 17.14 -20.75 -16.85
CA ASP A 234 16.56 -21.01 -18.16
C ASP A 234 15.31 -20.17 -18.47
N GLN A 235 14.73 -19.53 -17.46
CA GLN A 235 13.56 -18.65 -17.61
C GLN A 235 13.94 -17.17 -17.70
N LEU A 236 15.23 -16.83 -17.62
CA LEU A 236 15.69 -15.45 -17.73
C LEU A 236 15.86 -15.06 -19.20
N ARG A 237 15.21 -13.95 -19.57
CA ARG A 237 15.45 -13.28 -20.85
C ARG A 237 16.09 -11.94 -20.59
N LEU A 238 17.17 -11.66 -21.28
CA LEU A 238 17.79 -10.34 -21.22
C LEU A 238 16.86 -9.34 -21.92
N VAL A 239 16.69 -8.17 -21.33
CA VAL A 239 15.83 -7.11 -21.86
C VAL A 239 16.76 -5.97 -22.22
N PRO A 240 16.59 -5.31 -23.38
CA PRO A 240 17.33 -4.09 -23.65
C PRO A 240 17.16 -3.16 -22.45
N ALA A 241 18.27 -2.69 -21.90
CA ALA A 241 18.22 -1.62 -20.94
C ALA A 241 17.44 -0.50 -21.62
N GLY A 242 16.22 -0.23 -21.14
CA GLY A 242 15.47 0.95 -21.58
C GLY A 242 16.39 2.17 -21.44
N PRO A 243 16.23 3.22 -22.27
CA PRO A 243 17.10 4.38 -22.21
C PRO A 243 17.29 4.73 -20.75
N ALA A 244 18.55 4.76 -20.30
CA ALA A 244 18.89 5.04 -18.92
C ALA A 244 18.01 6.22 -18.56
N ARG A 245 17.00 5.99 -17.71
CA ARG A 245 16.20 7.09 -17.22
C ARG A 245 17.25 7.93 -16.54
N GLU A 246 17.56 9.05 -17.19
CA GLU A 246 18.17 10.19 -16.58
C GLU A 246 17.54 10.21 -15.19
N ARG A 247 18.37 10.03 -14.16
CA ARG A 247 17.87 10.12 -12.80
C ARG A 247 17.28 11.53 -12.76
N ILE A 248 15.98 11.63 -12.98
CA ILE A 248 15.21 12.79 -12.63
C ILE A 248 15.37 12.76 -11.13
N ALA A 249 16.37 13.51 -10.67
CA ALA A 249 16.41 14.00 -9.32
C ALA A 249 15.11 14.79 -9.20
N VAL A 250 14.05 14.09 -8.82
CA VAL A 250 12.91 14.74 -8.20
C VAL A 250 13.52 15.26 -6.90
N GLU A 251 14.00 16.49 -6.94
CA GLU A 251 14.02 17.35 -5.76
C GLU A 251 12.56 17.46 -5.33
N VAL A 252 12.12 16.44 -4.59
CA VAL A 252 11.09 16.63 -3.59
C VAL A 252 11.71 17.63 -2.65
N ASP A 253 11.09 18.79 -2.51
CA ASP A 253 11.43 19.77 -1.48
C ASP A 253 11.28 19.04 -0.13
N ARG A 254 12.39 18.48 0.34
CA ARG A 254 12.44 17.69 1.57
C ARG A 254 12.41 18.69 2.71
N PRO A 255 11.46 18.60 3.66
CA PRO A 255 11.63 19.31 4.91
C PRO A 255 12.94 18.81 5.56
N THR A 256 13.94 19.69 5.59
CA THR A 256 15.33 19.49 6.00
C THR A 256 15.52 19.25 7.51
N ASN A 257 14.51 18.72 8.21
CA ASN A 257 14.53 18.64 9.67
C ASN A 257 13.77 17.43 10.22
N THR A 258 14.04 16.23 9.71
CA THR A 258 13.74 15.01 10.48
C THR A 258 15.04 14.58 11.16
N PRO A 259 15.11 14.53 12.49
CA PRO A 259 16.34 14.08 13.16
C PRO A 259 16.60 12.61 12.81
N ASP A 260 17.78 12.30 12.27
CA ASP A 260 18.22 10.94 11.92
C ASP A 260 18.58 10.09 13.16
N GLU A 261 18.42 10.67 14.34
CA GLU A 261 18.75 10.05 15.62
C GLU A 261 17.68 10.29 16.69
N ILE A 262 17.50 9.28 17.54
CA ILE A 262 16.67 9.37 18.75
C ILE A 262 17.52 9.07 19.98
N ASN A 263 17.43 9.97 20.97
CA ASN A 263 18.06 9.78 22.27
C ASN A 263 17.07 9.25 23.30
N LEU A 264 17.34 8.03 23.78
CA LEU A 264 16.56 7.28 24.76
C LEU A 264 17.23 7.26 26.15
N ILE A 265 18.40 7.89 26.31
CA ILE A 265 19.12 7.95 27.58
C ILE A 265 18.24 8.64 28.64
N GLY A 266 18.15 8.03 29.81
CA GLY A 266 17.36 8.56 30.93
C GLY A 266 15.87 8.21 30.90
N ARG A 267 15.38 7.60 29.81
CA ARG A 267 13.99 7.10 29.73
C ARG A 267 13.87 5.72 30.37
N ARG A 268 12.67 5.40 30.87
CA ARG A 268 12.33 4.03 31.28
C ARG A 268 12.14 3.16 30.03
N ALA A 269 12.44 1.86 30.14
CA ALA A 269 12.40 0.94 28.99
C ALA A 269 11.10 1.03 28.17
N ARG A 270 9.93 0.97 28.82
CA ARG A 270 8.64 1.04 28.13
C ARG A 270 8.44 2.36 27.35
N GLU A 271 8.73 3.49 28.00
CA GLU A 271 8.63 4.82 27.39
C GLU A 271 9.64 5.00 26.23
N ALA A 272 10.82 4.38 26.35
CA ALA A 272 11.82 4.39 25.30
C ALA A 272 11.35 3.62 24.06
N ILE A 273 10.69 2.47 24.23
CA ILE A 273 10.15 1.68 23.12
C ILE A 273 8.98 2.40 22.44
N ASP A 274 8.04 2.99 23.20
CA ASP A 274 6.93 3.76 22.61
C ASP A 274 7.46 4.95 21.78
N ALA A 275 8.48 5.64 22.28
CA ALA A 275 9.13 6.73 21.57
C ALA A 275 9.90 6.27 20.33
N LEU A 276 10.57 5.11 20.41
CA LEU A 276 11.28 4.51 19.29
C LEU A 276 10.30 4.06 18.19
N ALA A 277 9.19 3.42 18.54
CA ALA A 277 8.15 3.02 17.58
C ALA A 277 7.62 4.22 16.79
N ALA A 278 7.23 5.29 17.49
CA ALA A 278 6.74 6.51 16.86
C ALA A 278 7.81 7.20 16.00
N PHE A 279 9.09 7.05 16.36
CA PHE A 279 10.22 7.60 15.62
C PHE A 279 10.48 6.83 14.32
N LEU A 280 10.53 5.49 14.38
CA LEU A 280 10.72 4.65 13.18
C LEU A 280 9.61 4.87 12.15
N ASP A 281 8.36 5.00 12.61
CA ASP A 281 7.21 5.26 11.76
C ASP A 281 7.30 6.64 11.05
N ARG A 282 7.85 7.67 11.72
CA ARG A 282 8.15 8.96 11.08
C ARG A 282 9.34 8.88 10.12
N ALA A 283 10.41 8.19 10.50
CA ALA A 283 11.61 8.06 9.69
C ALA A 283 11.33 7.28 8.39
N MET A 284 10.52 6.22 8.45
CA MET A 284 10.09 5.46 7.28
C MET A 284 9.23 6.31 6.33
N ARG A 285 8.27 7.09 6.86
CA ARG A 285 7.48 8.04 6.05
C ARG A 285 8.33 9.16 5.44
N ALA A 286 9.42 9.54 6.10
CA ALA A 286 10.40 10.51 5.58
C ALA A 286 11.37 9.89 4.55
N GLY A 287 11.30 8.58 4.31
CA GLY A 287 12.19 7.88 3.38
C GLY A 287 13.62 7.74 3.87
N ALA A 288 13.85 7.74 5.18
CA ALA A 288 15.16 7.45 5.76
C ALA A 288 15.54 5.98 5.48
N SER A 289 16.77 5.75 5.04
CA SER A 289 17.29 4.39 4.83
C SER A 289 17.84 3.77 6.12
N GLU A 290 18.35 4.59 7.04
CA GLU A 290 18.90 4.17 8.32
C GLU A 290 18.64 5.23 9.39
N VAL A 291 18.60 4.81 10.66
CA VAL A 291 18.48 5.70 11.81
C VAL A 291 19.35 5.28 12.98
N ARG A 292 19.71 6.25 13.82
CA ARG A 292 20.57 6.05 15.00
C ARG A 292 19.73 6.06 16.29
N VAL A 293 19.85 5.00 17.08
CA VAL A 293 19.15 4.84 18.37
C VAL A 293 20.16 4.89 19.50
N ILE A 294 20.17 5.99 20.25
CA ILE A 294 21.09 6.23 21.36
C ILE A 294 20.42 5.77 22.65
N HIS A 295 20.81 4.59 23.15
CA HIS A 295 20.28 4.03 24.41
C HIS A 295 21.29 4.09 25.57
N GLY A 296 22.55 4.44 25.28
CA GLY A 296 23.64 4.52 26.25
C GLY A 296 24.18 3.14 26.67
N LEU A 297 25.31 3.14 27.36
CA LEU A 297 26.01 1.92 27.80
C LEU A 297 25.37 1.33 29.07
N GLY A 298 25.22 2.17 30.10
CA GLY A 298 24.44 1.91 31.34
C GLY A 298 24.51 0.47 31.88
N SER A 299 23.37 -0.03 32.36
CA SER A 299 23.19 -1.43 32.77
C SER A 299 22.85 -2.39 31.61
N GLY A 300 22.87 -1.89 30.37
CA GLY A 300 22.44 -2.62 29.17
C GLY A 300 20.93 -2.91 29.09
N ALA A 301 20.11 -2.44 30.05
CA ALA A 301 18.67 -2.70 30.05
C ALA A 301 17.95 -2.06 28.85
N LEU A 302 18.26 -0.80 28.53
CA LEU A 302 17.71 -0.11 27.36
C LEU A 302 18.22 -0.73 26.05
N ARG A 303 19.50 -1.11 25.98
CA ARG A 303 20.07 -1.83 24.83
C ARG A 303 19.27 -3.11 24.53
N ARG A 304 19.04 -3.95 25.55
CA ARG A 304 18.28 -5.20 25.39
C ARG A 304 16.86 -4.94 24.90
N ALA A 305 16.15 -4.00 25.54
CA ALA A 305 14.78 -3.67 25.14
C ALA A 305 14.70 -3.14 23.70
N VAL A 306 15.66 -2.30 23.29
CA VAL A 306 15.74 -1.76 21.92
C VAL A 306 16.01 -2.87 20.90
N HIS A 307 16.96 -3.77 21.19
CA HIS A 307 17.27 -4.89 20.28
C HIS A 307 16.11 -5.87 20.15
N GLU A 308 15.44 -6.20 21.26
CA GLU A 308 14.25 -7.05 21.27
C GLU A 308 13.13 -6.43 20.44
N PHE A 309 12.85 -5.13 20.62
CA PHE A 309 11.87 -4.42 19.83
C PHE A 309 12.23 -4.34 18.34
N LEU A 310 13.49 -4.03 17.99
CA LEU A 310 13.94 -3.94 16.61
C LEU A 310 13.92 -5.29 15.88
N ALA A 311 14.14 -6.39 16.59
CA ALA A 311 14.09 -7.75 16.02
C ALA A 311 12.67 -8.18 15.64
N GLU A 312 11.66 -7.72 16.37
CA GLU A 312 10.24 -8.03 16.11
C GLU A 312 9.52 -6.97 15.26
N SER A 313 10.17 -5.82 15.05
CA SER A 313 9.55 -4.66 14.40
C SER A 313 9.49 -4.82 12.88
N PRO A 314 8.31 -4.61 12.25
CA PRO A 314 8.19 -4.61 10.79
C PRO A 314 8.88 -3.41 10.14
N TYR A 315 9.27 -2.40 10.93
CA TYR A 315 9.94 -1.20 10.44
C TYR A 315 11.45 -1.40 10.21
N CYS A 316 12.02 -2.52 10.67
CA CYS A 316 13.47 -2.75 10.71
C CYS A 316 13.83 -3.97 9.84
N ALA A 317 14.70 -3.77 8.84
CA ALA A 317 15.23 -4.86 8.02
C ALA A 317 16.44 -5.53 8.68
N ALA A 318 17.31 -4.73 9.30
CA ALA A 318 18.49 -5.20 10.02
C ALA A 318 18.90 -4.16 11.06
N TYR A 319 19.61 -4.58 12.11
CA TYR A 319 20.21 -3.66 13.07
C TYR A 319 21.61 -4.13 13.47
N ARG A 320 22.48 -3.17 13.76
CA ARG A 320 23.86 -3.40 14.19
C ARG A 320 24.28 -2.37 15.25
N GLU A 321 25.29 -2.71 16.04
CA GLU A 321 25.91 -1.71 16.89
C GLU A 321 26.69 -0.70 16.03
N ALA A 322 26.73 0.55 16.50
CA ALA A 322 27.52 1.57 15.85
C ALA A 322 29.02 1.26 15.99
N ASP A 323 29.81 1.73 15.03
CA ASP A 323 31.26 1.65 15.10
C ASP A 323 31.80 2.35 16.36
N PRO A 324 32.97 1.95 16.90
CA PRO A 324 33.55 2.58 18.10
C PRO A 324 33.73 4.10 18.00
N SER A 325 33.97 4.62 16.78
CA SER A 325 34.07 6.06 16.48
C SER A 325 32.72 6.79 16.46
N ALA A 326 31.60 6.08 16.42
CA ALA A 326 30.25 6.61 16.25
C ALA A 326 29.32 6.30 17.44
N GLY A 327 29.87 5.94 18.60
CA GLY A 327 29.14 5.68 19.84
C GLY A 327 29.19 4.23 20.34
N GLY A 328 29.78 3.32 19.56
CA GLY A 328 30.02 1.93 19.96
C GLY A 328 28.76 1.20 20.45
N ALA A 329 28.93 0.36 21.46
CA ALA A 329 27.85 -0.42 22.08
C ALA A 329 26.76 0.42 22.80
N GLY A 330 26.88 1.75 22.84
CA GLY A 330 25.86 2.67 23.38
C GLY A 330 24.85 3.17 22.34
N VAL A 331 25.08 2.84 21.06
CA VAL A 331 24.27 3.27 19.92
C VAL A 331 23.99 2.08 19.02
N THR A 332 22.73 1.95 18.62
CA THR A 332 22.31 0.95 17.62
C THR A 332 21.92 1.66 16.33
N ILE A 333 22.42 1.18 15.20
CA ILE A 333 22.02 1.61 13.86
C ILE A 333 20.96 0.62 13.37
N ALA A 334 19.79 1.14 13.00
CA ALA A 334 18.68 0.35 12.45
C ALA A 334 18.46 0.73 10.98
N GLU A 335 18.50 -0.28 10.11
CA GLU A 335 18.19 -0.17 8.68
C GLU A 335 16.68 -0.34 8.50
N LEU A 336 16.02 0.63 7.85
CA LEU A 336 14.57 0.60 7.68
C LEU A 336 14.17 -0.27 6.47
N ALA A 337 13.06 -1.00 6.61
CA ALA A 337 12.53 -1.93 5.59
C ALA A 337 11.67 -1.27 4.51
#